data_AF-A0A6I9QLP4-F1
#
_entry.id   AF-A0A6I9QLP4-F1
#
_cell.length_a   1.000
_cell.length_b   1.000
_cell.length_c   1.000
_cell.angle_alpha   90.00
_cell.angle_beta   90.00
_cell.angle_gamma   90.00
#
_symmetry.space_group_name_H-M   'P 1'
#
loop_
_entity.id
_entity.type
_entity.pdbx_description
1 polymer ?
#
loop_
_entity_poly.entity_id
_entity_poly.type
_entity_poly.pdbx_seq_one_letter_code
_entity_poly.pdbx_strand_id
1 'polypeptide(L)'
;MRALSEKPLLVAAAAAALLAGALLVSSFVRAGDRFLLCSSAYSSSSSPSVDLAAALLHYATTRTVPQQSRAEIRISFDVLRRRGPSNFLVFGLGHDSLMWSAFNAGGTTVFLEEDPVWFLSVTKDS
;
A
#
# COMPACT_ATOMS: atom_id res chain seq x y z
N MET A 1 35.44 -56.34 13.08
CA MET A 1 34.47 -55.39 13.67
C MET A 1 35.09 -53.99 13.59
N ARG A 2 34.61 -53.13 12.68
CA ARG A 2 35.19 -51.78 12.49
C ARG A 2 34.52 -50.83 13.48
N ALA A 3 35.28 -50.38 14.48
CA ALA A 3 34.87 -49.30 15.36
C ALA A 3 34.90 -47.99 14.55
N LEU A 4 33.73 -47.53 14.11
CA LEU A 4 33.59 -46.25 13.43
C LEU A 4 33.82 -45.14 14.47
N SER A 5 34.77 -44.25 14.16
CA SER A 5 35.05 -43.05 14.95
C SER A 5 33.82 -42.14 14.92
N GLU A 6 33.06 -42.11 16.01
CA GLU A 6 31.76 -41.41 16.10
C GLU A 6 31.90 -39.88 16.16
N LYS A 7 33.09 -39.40 16.55
CA LYS A 7 33.39 -37.97 16.71
C LYS A 7 33.29 -37.14 15.40
N PRO A 8 33.91 -37.54 14.28
CA PRO A 8 33.78 -36.78 13.03
C PRO A 8 32.37 -36.80 12.43
N LEU A 9 31.61 -37.89 12.64
CA LEU A 9 30.23 -37.99 12.16
C LEU A 9 29.32 -36.99 12.88
N LEU A 10 29.47 -36.86 14.20
CA LEU A 10 28.72 -35.90 15.01
C LEU A 10 29.03 -34.44 14.63
N VAL A 11 30.31 -34.13 14.35
CA VAL A 11 30.71 -32.79 13.89
C VAL A 11 30.12 -32.47 12.52
N ALA A 12 30.13 -33.42 11.59
CA ALA A 12 29.52 -33.25 10.27
C ALA A 12 28.00 -33.06 10.37
N ALA A 13 27.32 -33.83 11.22
CA ALA A 13 25.88 -33.69 11.46
C ALA A 13 25.52 -32.33 12.07
N ALA A 14 26.31 -31.83 13.03
CA ALA A 14 26.11 -30.51 13.62
C ALA A 14 26.30 -29.38 12.61
N ALA A 15 27.32 -29.46 11.76
CA ALA A 15 27.55 -28.49 10.69
C ALA A 15 26.41 -28.48 9.66
N ALA A 16 25.90 -29.65 9.27
CA ALA A 16 24.76 -29.77 8.35
C ALA A 16 23.47 -29.18 8.95
N ALA A 17 23.22 -29.41 10.25
CA ALA A 17 22.07 -28.84 10.95
C ALA A 17 22.14 -27.31 11.03
N LEU A 18 23.31 -26.73 11.29
CA LEU A 18 23.52 -25.28 11.30
C LEU A 18 23.29 -24.65 9.92
N LEU A 19 23.79 -25.28 8.85
CA LEU A 19 23.58 -24.82 7.48
C LEU A 19 22.10 -24.89 7.07
N ALA A 20 21.42 -25.99 7.39
CA ALA A 20 19.99 -26.15 7.13
C ALA A 20 19.16 -25.12 7.91
N GLY A 21 19.48 -24.90 9.18
CA GLY A 21 18.84 -23.88 10.02
C GLY A 21 19.03 -22.47 9.46
N ALA A 22 20.25 -22.12 9.03
CA ALA A 22 20.54 -20.81 8.43
C ALA A 22 19.76 -20.59 7.12
N LEU A 23 19.68 -21.60 6.25
CA LEU A 23 18.91 -21.55 5.01
C LEU A 23 17.41 -21.39 5.27
N LEU A 24 16.88 -22.10 6.27
CA LEU A 24 15.46 -22.04 6.65
C LEU A 24 15.10 -20.65 7.20
N VAL A 25 15.91 -20.09 8.12
CA VAL A 25 15.72 -18.72 8.64
C VAL A 25 15.82 -17.68 7.52
N SER A 26 16.77 -17.83 6.59
CA SER A 26 16.91 -16.90 5.46
C SER A 26 15.68 -16.89 4.54
N SER A 27 14.96 -18.02 4.44
CA SER A 27 13.74 -18.13 3.64
C SER A 27 12.57 -17.36 4.26
N PHE A 28 12.46 -17.36 5.59
CA PHE A 28 11.45 -16.58 6.31
C PHE A 28 11.76 -15.07 6.29
N VAL A 29 13.03 -14.68 6.40
CA VAL A 29 13.45 -13.27 6.27
C VAL A 29 13.24 -12.77 4.84
N ARG A 30 13.59 -13.56 3.82
CA ARG A 30 13.37 -13.22 2.40
C ARG A 30 11.89 -13.18 2.02
N ALA A 31 11.02 -13.94 2.69
CA ALA A 31 9.56 -13.83 2.52
C ALA A 31 9.02 -12.51 3.08
N GLY A 32 9.54 -12.06 4.24
CA GLY A 32 9.27 -10.74 4.80
C GLY A 32 9.77 -9.61 3.89
N ASP A 33 11.01 -9.72 3.38
CA ASP A 33 11.58 -8.72 2.47
C ASP A 33 10.85 -8.70 1.11
N ARG A 34 10.43 -9.84 0.55
CA ARG A 34 9.64 -9.86 -0.70
C ARG A 34 8.25 -9.25 -0.53
N PHE A 35 7.64 -9.39 0.65
CA PHE A 35 6.38 -8.73 0.97
C PHE A 35 6.55 -7.20 1.09
N LEU A 36 7.69 -6.74 1.62
CA LEU A 36 8.00 -5.32 1.76
C LEU A 36 8.55 -4.67 0.47
N LEU A 37 9.21 -5.43 -0.40
CA LEU A 37 9.84 -4.92 -1.63
C LEU A 37 8.88 -4.87 -2.83
N CYS A 38 7.73 -5.56 -2.79
CA CYS A 38 6.70 -5.46 -3.83
C CYS A 38 5.75 -4.27 -3.62
N SER A 39 5.68 -3.69 -2.42
CA SER A 39 4.88 -2.47 -2.17
C SER A 39 5.52 -1.21 -2.76
N SER A 40 6.81 -1.24 -3.11
CA SER A 40 7.55 -0.07 -3.60
C SER A 40 7.38 0.21 -5.10
N ALA A 41 6.63 -0.60 -5.85
CA ALA A 41 6.46 -0.40 -7.30
C ALA A 41 5.23 0.47 -7.67
N TYR A 42 4.44 0.93 -6.70
CA TYR A 42 3.32 1.86 -6.96
C TYR A 42 3.23 2.95 -5.89
N SER A 43 4.33 3.65 -5.67
CA SER A 43 4.27 4.99 -5.10
C SER A 43 5.00 5.91 -6.06
N SER A 44 4.29 6.29 -7.11
CA SER A 44 4.54 7.58 -7.76
C SER A 44 4.47 8.61 -6.63
N SER A 45 5.62 8.98 -6.07
CA SER A 45 5.72 10.00 -5.03
C SER A 45 5.53 11.35 -5.68
N SER A 46 4.31 11.61 -6.15
CA SER A 46 3.88 12.96 -6.41
C SER A 46 3.98 13.72 -5.09
N SER A 47 4.63 14.89 -5.14
CA SER A 47 4.68 15.75 -3.96
C SER A 47 3.24 16.09 -3.54
N PRO A 48 2.95 16.24 -2.24
CA PRO A 48 1.62 16.63 -1.76
C PRO A 48 1.03 17.87 -2.46
N SER A 49 1.90 18.79 -2.87
CA SER A 49 1.53 19.97 -3.65
C SER A 49 1.02 19.66 -5.06
N VAL A 50 1.55 18.61 -5.71
CA VAL A 50 1.15 18.22 -7.07
C VAL A 50 -0.22 17.54 -7.07
N ASP A 51 -0.47 16.62 -6.13
CA ASP A 51 -1.77 15.94 -6.03
C ASP A 51 -2.90 16.93 -5.74
N LEU A 52 -2.65 17.87 -4.83
CA LEU A 52 -3.61 18.92 -4.52
C LEU A 52 -3.83 19.86 -5.71
N ALA A 53 -2.76 20.26 -6.41
CA ALA A 53 -2.87 21.10 -7.60
C ALA A 53 -3.66 20.40 -8.72
N ALA A 54 -3.45 19.10 -8.93
CA ALA A 54 -4.18 18.30 -9.91
C ALA A 54 -5.68 18.21 -9.56
N ALA A 55 -6.02 17.92 -8.30
CA ALA A 55 -7.39 17.92 -7.83
C ALA A 55 -8.06 19.30 -8.01
N LEU A 56 -7.38 20.38 -7.62
CA LEU A 56 -7.87 21.75 -7.79
C LEU A 56 -8.13 22.07 -9.25
N LEU A 57 -7.18 21.76 -10.15
CA LEU A 57 -7.37 22.00 -11.59
C LEU A 57 -8.56 21.21 -12.13
N HIS A 58 -8.68 19.93 -11.78
CA HIS A 58 -9.78 19.07 -12.21
C HIS A 58 -11.15 19.63 -11.81
N TYR A 59 -11.37 19.93 -10.53
CA TYR A 59 -12.68 20.43 -10.07
C TYR A 59 -12.94 21.88 -10.44
N ALA A 60 -11.90 22.69 -10.69
CA ALA A 60 -12.08 24.06 -11.17
C ALA A 60 -12.44 24.15 -12.65
N THR A 61 -12.11 23.13 -13.45
CA THR A 61 -12.24 23.17 -14.93
C THR A 61 -13.24 22.18 -15.50
N THR A 62 -13.71 21.20 -14.72
CA THR A 62 -14.71 20.22 -15.14
C THR A 62 -16.10 20.57 -14.60
N ARG A 63 -17.15 19.97 -15.19
CA ARG A 63 -18.52 20.04 -14.65
C ARG A 63 -18.82 18.93 -13.64
N THR A 64 -17.84 18.05 -13.43
CA THR A 64 -17.96 16.92 -12.52
C THR A 64 -17.71 17.42 -11.11
N VAL A 65 -18.69 17.26 -10.23
CA VAL A 65 -18.60 17.69 -8.83
C VAL A 65 -18.59 16.47 -7.90
N PRO A 66 -17.93 16.57 -6.73
CA PRO A 66 -18.07 15.59 -5.66
C PRO A 66 -19.55 15.33 -5.32
N GLN A 67 -19.88 14.07 -4.98
CA GLN A 67 -21.26 13.68 -4.66
C GLN A 67 -21.72 14.25 -3.31
N GLN A 68 -20.80 14.42 -2.37
CA GLN A 68 -21.10 14.98 -1.04
C GLN A 68 -21.10 16.51 -1.05
N SER A 69 -21.91 17.10 -0.16
CA SER A 69 -21.94 18.54 0.03
C SER A 69 -20.64 19.06 0.66
N ARG A 70 -20.37 20.36 0.49
CA ARG A 70 -19.24 21.04 1.14
C ARG A 70 -19.20 20.84 2.66
N ALA A 71 -20.37 20.81 3.31
CA ALA A 71 -20.46 20.64 4.77
C ALA A 71 -20.06 19.23 5.20
N GLU A 72 -20.51 18.20 4.47
CA GLU A 72 -20.15 16.80 4.72
C GLU A 72 -18.66 16.55 4.45
N ILE A 73 -18.15 17.04 3.32
CA ILE A 73 -16.74 16.91 2.95
C ILE A 73 -15.82 17.52 4.01
N ARG A 74 -16.21 18.69 4.54
CA ARG A 74 -15.41 19.42 5.53
C ARG A 74 -15.14 18.61 6.80
N ILE A 75 -16.10 17.79 7.23
CA ILE A 75 -15.96 16.97 8.43
C ILE A 75 -14.77 15.99 8.27
N SER A 76 -14.77 15.22 7.19
CA SER A 76 -13.69 14.27 6.87
C SER A 76 -12.37 14.98 6.61
N PHE A 77 -12.39 16.07 5.84
CA PHE A 77 -11.19 16.89 5.58
C PHE A 77 -10.54 17.40 6.86
N ASP A 78 -11.32 17.93 7.81
CA ASP A 78 -10.79 18.43 9.08
C ASP A 78 -10.15 17.31 9.93
N VAL A 79 -10.65 16.07 9.82
CA VAL A 79 -10.02 14.89 10.46
C VAL A 79 -8.71 14.54 9.76
N LEU A 80 -8.72 14.38 8.43
CA LEU A 80 -7.52 14.06 7.65
C LEU A 80 -6.42 15.11 7.84
N ARG A 81 -6.76 16.40 7.84
CA ARG A 81 -5.80 17.49 8.10
C ARG A 81 -5.14 17.38 9.48
N ARG A 82 -5.87 16.91 10.50
CA ARG A 82 -5.34 16.78 11.87
C ARG A 82 -4.56 15.49 12.11
N ARG A 83 -4.82 14.44 11.32
CA ARG A 83 -4.30 13.09 11.54
C ARG A 83 -3.32 12.61 10.46
N GLY A 84 -3.25 13.30 9.33
CA GLY A 84 -2.52 12.88 8.14
C GLY A 84 -0.99 13.05 8.26
N PRO A 85 -0.22 12.33 7.42
CA PRO A 85 -0.70 11.32 6.46
C PRO A 85 -1.22 10.05 7.16
N SER A 86 -2.19 9.36 6.54
CA SER A 86 -2.87 8.21 7.16
C SER A 86 -3.16 7.08 6.17
N ASN A 87 -3.53 5.90 6.69
CA ASN A 87 -4.14 4.83 5.90
C ASN A 87 -5.65 5.10 5.83
N PHE A 88 -6.12 5.63 4.70
CA PHE A 88 -7.49 6.09 4.51
C PHE A 88 -8.26 5.11 3.62
N LEU A 89 -9.22 4.40 4.21
CA LEU A 89 -10.13 3.50 3.48
C LEU A 89 -11.43 4.24 3.15
N VAL A 90 -11.79 4.27 1.88
CA VAL A 90 -13.03 4.87 1.37
C VAL A 90 -13.90 3.78 0.75
N PHE A 91 -15.17 3.73 1.15
CA PHE A 91 -16.19 2.88 0.51
C PHE A 91 -16.92 3.70 -0.55
N GLY A 92 -16.95 3.18 -1.77
CA GLY A 92 -17.35 3.89 -2.97
C GLY A 92 -16.14 4.49 -3.69
N LEU A 93 -15.98 4.12 -4.96
CA LEU A 93 -15.12 4.85 -5.90
C LEU A 93 -16.00 5.89 -6.61
N GLY A 94 -15.48 7.07 -6.94
CA GLY A 94 -16.31 8.07 -7.59
C GLY A 94 -15.57 9.31 -8.04
N HIS A 95 -16.35 10.30 -8.45
CA HIS A 95 -15.83 11.57 -8.93
C HIS A 95 -15.04 12.36 -7.87
N ASP A 96 -15.20 12.04 -6.59
CA ASP A 96 -14.51 12.63 -5.46
C ASP A 96 -13.27 11.85 -5.03
N SER A 97 -12.96 10.70 -5.65
CA SER A 97 -11.78 9.89 -5.32
C SER A 97 -10.46 10.66 -5.49
N LEU A 98 -10.35 11.48 -6.53
CA LEU A 98 -9.18 12.35 -6.72
C LEU A 98 -9.01 13.34 -5.56
N MET A 99 -10.11 13.97 -5.11
CA MET A 99 -10.11 14.85 -3.94
C MET A 99 -9.71 14.09 -2.66
N TRP A 100 -10.28 12.91 -2.43
CA TRP A 100 -9.98 12.10 -1.24
C TRP A 100 -8.52 11.67 -1.17
N SER A 101 -7.95 11.28 -2.31
CA SER A 101 -6.52 10.97 -2.42
C SER A 101 -5.67 12.20 -2.11
N ALA A 102 -5.98 13.35 -2.72
CA ALA A 102 -5.24 14.61 -2.53
C ALA A 102 -5.33 15.15 -1.09
N PHE A 103 -6.46 14.97 -0.40
CA PHE A 103 -6.60 15.37 1.02
C PHE A 103 -5.74 14.54 1.97
N ASN A 104 -5.39 13.31 1.59
CA ASN A 104 -4.51 12.42 2.34
C ASN A 104 -3.12 12.34 1.70
N ALA A 105 -2.64 13.44 1.12
CA ALA A 105 -1.35 13.50 0.46
C ALA A 105 -0.20 13.03 1.37
N GLY A 106 0.67 12.18 0.82
CA GLY A 106 1.74 11.50 1.56
C GLY A 106 1.27 10.29 2.39
N GLY A 107 -0.02 9.98 2.41
CA GLY A 107 -0.61 8.79 3.00
C GLY A 107 -1.00 7.74 1.96
N THR A 108 -1.64 6.66 2.41
CA THR A 108 -2.19 5.62 1.53
C THR A 108 -3.70 5.72 1.54
N THR A 109 -4.31 5.94 0.38
CA THR A 109 -5.76 5.96 0.21
C THR A 109 -6.20 4.74 -0.61
N VAL A 110 -7.11 3.95 -0.07
CA VAL A 110 -7.66 2.74 -0.70
C VAL A 110 -9.15 2.92 -0.90
N PHE A 111 -9.63 2.66 -2.12
CA PHE A 111 -11.04 2.71 -2.47
C PHE A 111 -11.59 1.29 -2.64
N LEU A 112 -12.78 1.04 -2.09
CA LEU A 112 -13.54 -0.18 -2.31
C LEU A 112 -14.77 0.14 -3.12
N GLU A 113 -14.96 -0.57 -4.24
CA GLU A 113 -16.11 -0.43 -5.13
C GLU A 113 -16.67 -1.81 -5.47
N GLU A 114 -17.99 -1.94 -5.39
CA GLU A 114 -18.69 -3.19 -5.66
C GLU A 114 -19.14 -3.32 -7.12
N ASP A 115 -19.47 -2.22 -7.78
CA ASP A 115 -19.99 -2.22 -9.14
C ASP A 115 -18.84 -2.23 -10.16
N PRO A 116 -18.64 -3.32 -10.91
CA PRO A 116 -17.54 -3.42 -11.87
C PRO A 116 -17.72 -2.50 -13.07
N VAL A 117 -18.96 -2.17 -13.46
CA VAL A 117 -19.23 -1.25 -14.58
C VAL A 117 -18.87 0.18 -14.16
N TRP A 118 -19.25 0.56 -12.95
CA TRP A 118 -18.91 1.87 -12.38
C TRP A 118 -17.41 2.03 -12.15
N PHE A 119 -16.77 0.99 -11.60
CA PHE A 119 -15.31 0.95 -11.46
C PHE A 119 -14.61 1.24 -12.79
N LEU A 120 -15.03 0.55 -13.86
CA LEU A 120 -14.47 0.76 -15.19
C LEU A 120 -14.75 2.16 -15.74
N SER A 121 -15.94 2.74 -15.50
CA SER A 121 -16.23 4.09 -15.98
C SER A 121 -15.37 5.14 -15.30
N VAL A 122 -15.16 5.05 -13.98
CA VAL A 122 -14.39 6.06 -13.22
C VAL A 122 -12.89 5.93 -13.50
N THR A 123 -12.38 4.70 -13.61
CA THR A 123 -10.94 4.46 -13.84
C THR A 123 -10.49 4.70 -15.27
N LYS A 124 -11.40 4.68 -16.25
CA LYS A 124 -11.08 4.93 -17.67
C LYS A 124 -10.80 6.39 -17.99
N ASP A 125 -11.37 7.30 -17.19
CA ASP A 125 -11.26 8.75 -17.35
C ASP A 125 -10.20 9.38 -16.42
N SER A 126 -9.52 8.56 -15.61
CA SER A 126 -8.45 8.94 -14.68
C SER A 126 -7.06 8.79 -15.31
#